data_AF-A0A965IS98-F1
#
_entry.id   AF-A0A965IS98-F1
#
_cell.length_a   1.000
_cell.length_b   1.000
_cell.length_c   1.000
_cell.angle_alpha   90.00
_cell.angle_beta   90.00
_cell.angle_gamma   90.00
#
_symmetry.space_group_name_H-M   'P 1'
#
loop_
_entity.id
_entity.type
_entity.pdbx_description
1 polymer ?
#
loop_
_entity_poly.entity_id
_entity_poly.type
_entity_poly.pdbx_seq_one_letter_code
_entity_poly.pdbx_strand_id
1 'polypeptide(L)'
;MPPDRELFQRLRLLVAEGLTVDAIAGRVGMDRPATCQALARAGLPIPGNATAGTVITDVLRFFQLWRDPELTVRDIADAMNVSPGSVMRGARRYGLGRRQRMRPDDAEVDPKEEAASCASLDLAPFTASRAAEVQRGWSDHDRRMRVVQQCEPVTYCKGNYT
;
A
#
# COMPACT_ATOMS: atom_id res chain seq x y z
N MET A 1 -27.54 -25.25 22.09
CA MET A 1 -26.06 -25.41 22.10
C MET A 1 -25.47 -24.02 22.18
N PRO A 2 -24.60 -23.65 23.13
CA PRO A 2 -23.84 -22.41 23.02
C PRO A 2 -22.43 -22.73 22.48
N PRO A 3 -22.24 -22.82 21.15
CA PRO A 3 -20.93 -23.03 20.53
C PRO A 3 -19.97 -21.84 20.72
N ASP A 4 -20.46 -20.73 21.29
CA ASP A 4 -19.74 -19.47 21.37
C ASP A 4 -18.56 -19.47 22.38
N ARG A 5 -18.59 -20.30 23.42
CA ARG A 5 -17.57 -20.25 24.49
C ARG A 5 -16.19 -20.72 24.02
N GLU A 6 -16.13 -21.81 23.27
CA GLU A 6 -14.87 -22.32 22.70
C GLU A 6 -14.34 -21.40 21.61
N LEU A 7 -15.23 -20.87 20.76
CA LEU A 7 -14.89 -19.87 19.76
C LEU A 7 -14.24 -18.64 20.41
N PHE A 8 -14.83 -18.10 21.48
CA PHE A 8 -14.29 -16.93 22.18
C PHE A 8 -12.96 -17.21 22.89
N GLN A 9 -12.77 -18.41 23.45
CA GLN A 9 -11.46 -18.80 24.00
C GLN A 9 -10.39 -18.90 22.90
N ARG A 10 -10.74 -19.48 21.75
CA ARG A 10 -9.84 -19.58 20.60
C ARG A 10 -9.49 -18.19 20.06
N LEU A 11 -10.47 -17.29 19.91
CA LEU A 11 -10.21 -15.90 19.52
C LEU A 11 -9.31 -15.16 20.52
N ARG A 12 -9.48 -15.38 21.83
CA ARG A 12 -8.60 -14.81 22.86
C ARG A 12 -7.14 -15.22 22.68
N LEU A 13 -6.89 -16.51 22.45
CA LEU A 13 -5.53 -17.03 22.23
C LEU A 13 -4.92 -16.42 20.97
N LEU A 14 -5.66 -16.40 19.87
CA LEU A 14 -5.17 -15.86 18.58
C LEU A 14 -4.91 -14.35 18.63
N VAL A 15 -5.71 -13.59 19.37
CA VAL A 15 -5.45 -12.15 19.60
C VAL A 15 -4.22 -11.96 20.49
N ALA A 16 -4.03 -12.80 21.52
CA ALA A 16 -2.84 -12.76 22.37
C ALA A 16 -1.55 -13.13 21.61
N GLU A 17 -1.65 -13.98 20.58
CA GLU A 17 -0.56 -14.26 19.63
C GLU A 17 -0.22 -13.06 18.70
N GLY A 18 -0.99 -11.97 18.76
CA GLY A 18 -0.74 -10.77 17.96
C GLY A 18 -1.11 -10.91 16.49
N LEU A 19 -1.94 -11.88 16.13
CA LEU A 19 -2.34 -12.11 14.74
C LEU A 19 -3.24 -11.00 14.19
N THR A 20 -3.10 -10.71 12.89
CA THR A 20 -4.01 -9.81 12.18
C THR A 20 -5.39 -10.43 11.99
N VAL A 21 -6.42 -9.61 11.80
CA VAL A 21 -7.80 -10.12 11.59
C VAL A 21 -7.89 -11.11 10.43
N ASP A 22 -7.15 -10.88 9.34
CA ASP A 22 -7.17 -11.77 8.18
C ASP A 22 -6.54 -13.15 8.50
N ALA A 23 -5.47 -13.17 9.29
CA ALA A 23 -4.85 -14.40 9.76
C ALA A 23 -5.74 -15.16 10.76
N ILE A 24 -6.44 -14.42 11.65
CA ILE A 24 -7.42 -14.99 12.57
C ILE A 24 -8.59 -15.61 11.79
N ALA A 25 -9.12 -14.88 10.81
CA ALA A 25 -10.21 -15.33 9.94
C ALA A 25 -9.84 -16.63 9.23
N GLY A 26 -8.64 -16.70 8.64
CA GLY A 26 -8.12 -17.92 8.00
C GLY A 26 -7.99 -19.11 8.97
N ARG A 27 -7.55 -18.89 10.22
CA ARG A 27 -7.37 -19.97 11.21
C ARG A 27 -8.67 -20.47 11.85
N VAL A 28 -9.70 -19.62 11.90
CA VAL A 28 -11.01 -19.97 12.44
C VAL A 28 -11.95 -20.45 11.33
N GLY A 29 -11.58 -20.25 10.06
CA GLY A 29 -12.40 -20.62 8.90
C GLY A 29 -13.61 -19.68 8.71
N MET A 30 -13.49 -18.45 9.19
CA MET A 30 -14.54 -17.43 9.10
C MET A 30 -14.16 -16.37 8.06
N ASP A 31 -15.15 -15.71 7.50
CA ASP A 31 -14.89 -14.51 6.72
C ASP A 31 -14.45 -13.34 7.64
N ARG A 32 -13.78 -12.36 7.05
CA ARG A 32 -13.27 -11.19 7.77
C ARG A 32 -14.40 -10.43 8.51
N PRO A 33 -15.57 -10.16 7.91
CA PRO A 33 -16.67 -9.47 8.60
C PRO A 33 -17.22 -10.24 9.81
N ALA A 34 -17.47 -11.54 9.69
CA ALA A 34 -17.96 -12.34 10.81
C ALA A 34 -16.90 -12.47 11.91
N THR A 35 -15.62 -12.53 11.55
CA THR A 35 -14.51 -12.53 12.52
C THR A 35 -14.50 -11.23 13.33
N CYS A 36 -14.63 -10.07 12.70
CA CYS A 36 -14.76 -8.78 13.39
C CYS A 36 -15.97 -8.75 14.32
N GLN A 37 -17.13 -9.25 13.87
CA GLN A 37 -18.35 -9.29 14.67
C GLN A 37 -18.20 -10.23 15.87
N ALA A 38 -17.54 -11.39 15.71
CA ALA A 38 -17.27 -12.33 16.78
C ALA A 38 -16.30 -11.74 17.83
N LEU A 39 -15.25 -11.05 17.40
CA LEU A 39 -14.33 -10.33 18.28
C LEU A 39 -15.06 -9.25 19.09
N ALA A 40 -15.94 -8.47 18.45
CA ALA A 40 -16.74 -7.45 19.12
C ALA A 40 -17.71 -8.06 20.15
N ARG A 41 -18.39 -9.16 19.80
CA ARG A 41 -19.28 -9.89 20.73
C ARG A 41 -18.52 -10.49 21.91
N ALA A 42 -17.27 -10.88 21.71
CA ALA A 42 -16.38 -11.39 22.75
C ALA A 42 -15.75 -10.28 23.62
N GLY A 43 -15.96 -9.00 23.28
CA GLY A 43 -15.33 -7.86 23.96
C GLY A 43 -13.81 -7.79 23.76
N LEU A 44 -13.30 -8.35 22.66
CA LEU A 44 -11.87 -8.38 22.34
C LEU A 44 -11.50 -7.20 21.43
N PRO A 45 -10.29 -6.63 21.57
CA PRO A 45 -9.82 -5.61 20.65
C PRO A 45 -9.71 -6.21 19.25
N ILE A 46 -10.13 -5.47 18.23
CA ILE A 46 -10.03 -5.91 16.84
C ILE A 46 -8.60 -5.61 16.35
N PRO A 47 -7.76 -6.63 16.09
CA PRO A 47 -6.38 -6.41 15.66
C PRO A 47 -6.32 -5.65 14.33
N GLY A 48 -5.50 -4.61 14.25
CA GLY A 48 -5.41 -3.76 13.06
C GLY A 48 -6.61 -2.84 12.80
N ASN A 49 -7.62 -2.82 13.69
CA ASN A 49 -8.71 -1.84 13.70
C ASN A 49 -8.80 -1.08 15.04
N ALA A 50 -7.74 -1.15 15.87
CA ALA A 50 -7.51 -0.04 16.79
C ALA A 50 -7.45 1.20 15.90
N THR A 51 -8.27 2.21 16.21
CA THR A 51 -8.12 3.55 15.64
C THR A 51 -6.68 3.93 15.91
N ALA A 52 -5.82 3.69 14.93
CA ALA A 52 -4.39 3.74 15.14
C ALA A 52 -4.11 5.12 15.68
N GLY A 53 -3.54 5.20 16.89
CA GLY A 53 -3.48 6.45 17.63
C GLY A 53 -2.94 7.54 16.71
N THR A 54 -3.64 8.67 16.61
CA THR A 54 -3.13 9.77 15.78
C THR A 54 -1.88 10.39 16.39
N VAL A 55 -1.66 10.18 17.69
CA VAL A 55 -0.61 10.78 18.50
C VAL A 55 0.31 9.71 19.08
N ILE A 56 1.61 9.92 18.92
CA ILE A 56 2.67 9.16 19.58
C ILE A 56 2.76 9.63 21.03
N THR A 57 2.35 8.78 21.97
CA THR A 57 2.40 9.06 23.41
C THR A 57 3.75 8.66 24.03
N ASP A 58 4.29 7.51 23.63
CA ASP A 58 5.59 7.01 24.11
C ASP A 58 6.73 7.47 23.19
N VAL A 59 7.28 8.65 23.51
CA VAL A 59 8.32 9.30 22.70
C VAL A 59 9.68 8.59 22.84
N LEU A 60 10.01 8.05 24.01
CA LEU A 60 11.29 7.37 24.23
C LEU A 60 11.36 6.06 23.44
N ARG A 61 10.28 5.26 23.50
CA ARG A 61 10.17 4.04 22.68
C ARG A 61 10.19 4.37 21.19
N PHE A 62 9.54 5.45 20.77
CA PHE A 62 9.59 5.90 19.39
C PHE A 62 11.02 6.19 18.91
N PHE A 63 11.84 6.89 19.70
CA PHE A 63 13.23 7.17 19.33
C PHE A 63 14.10 5.91 19.27
N GLN A 64 13.87 4.94 20.16
CA GLN A 64 14.58 3.67 20.14
C GLN A 64 14.28 2.90 18.85
N LEU A 65 12.99 2.75 18.51
CA LEU A 65 12.54 2.10 17.28
C LEU A 65 12.99 2.86 16.03
N TRP A 66 13.11 4.19 16.09
CA TRP A 66 13.56 4.99 14.96
C TRP A 66 15.07 4.87 14.67
N ARG A 67 15.88 4.52 15.67
CA ARG A 67 17.32 4.30 15.49
C ARG A 67 17.67 2.98 14.82
N ASP A 68 16.79 1.99 14.89
CA ASP A 68 17.03 0.66 14.35
C ASP A 68 16.89 0.66 12.81
N PRO A 69 17.97 0.51 12.03
CA PRO A 69 17.90 0.59 10.57
C PRO A 69 17.05 -0.51 9.93
N GLU A 70 16.89 -1.66 10.59
CA GLU A 70 16.18 -2.84 10.06
C GLU A 70 14.65 -2.66 10.11
N LEU A 71 14.14 -1.79 10.98
CA LEU A 71 12.71 -1.58 11.13
C LEU A 71 12.15 -0.65 10.05
N THR A 72 11.11 -1.09 9.34
CA THR A 72 10.41 -0.21 8.42
C THR A 72 9.47 0.74 9.18
N VAL A 73 9.01 1.81 8.52
CA VAL A 73 8.00 2.71 9.08
C VAL A 73 6.72 1.94 9.47
N ARG A 74 6.40 0.87 8.75
CA ARG A 74 5.24 0.02 9.04
C ARG A 74 5.47 -0.78 10.33
N ASP A 75 6.64 -1.38 10.49
CA ASP A 75 6.96 -2.14 11.70
C ASP A 75 6.95 -1.24 12.95
N ILE A 76 7.46 -0.01 12.82
CA ILE A 76 7.38 0.99 13.89
C ILE A 76 5.92 1.35 14.19
N ALA A 77 5.10 1.54 13.16
CA ALA A 77 3.68 1.86 13.29
C ALA A 77 2.93 0.75 14.04
N ASP A 78 3.19 -0.50 13.66
CA ASP A 78 2.59 -1.69 14.27
C ASP A 78 3.06 -1.86 15.73
N ALA A 79 4.37 -1.71 15.99
CA ALA A 79 4.94 -1.78 17.33
C ALA A 79 4.41 -0.69 18.28
N MET A 80 4.03 0.46 17.73
CA MET A 80 3.48 1.60 18.48
C MET A 80 1.95 1.68 18.45
N ASN A 81 1.28 0.80 17.71
CA ASN A 81 -0.16 0.83 17.48
C ASN A 81 -0.68 2.20 16.97
N VAL A 82 0.06 2.82 16.06
CA VAL A 82 -0.29 4.10 15.41
C VAL A 82 -0.27 3.96 13.89
N SER A 83 -0.86 4.92 13.17
CA SER A 83 -0.81 4.87 11.70
C SER A 83 0.60 5.19 11.18
N PRO A 84 1.05 4.63 10.04
CA PRO A 84 2.32 5.00 9.41
C PRO A 84 2.44 6.51 9.14
N GLY A 85 1.33 7.16 8.79
CA GLY A 85 1.27 8.61 8.62
C GLY A 85 1.52 9.37 9.93
N SER A 86 1.06 8.86 11.08
CA SER A 86 1.38 9.41 12.39
C SER A 86 2.84 9.21 12.77
N VAL A 87 3.44 8.08 12.45
CA VAL A 87 4.89 7.85 12.61
C VAL A 87 5.69 8.91 11.82
N MET A 88 5.36 9.11 10.54
CA MET A 88 6.03 10.09 9.69
C MET A 88 5.83 11.54 10.18
N ARG A 89 4.63 11.88 10.66
CA ARG A 89 4.38 13.19 11.28
C ARG A 89 5.17 13.38 12.58
N GLY A 90 5.27 12.33 13.40
CA GLY A 90 6.07 12.31 14.61
C GLY A 90 7.55 12.52 14.31
N ALA A 91 8.11 11.77 13.36
CA ALA A 91 9.48 11.92 12.91
C ALA A 91 9.79 13.35 12.46
N ARG A 92 8.91 13.93 11.62
CA ARG A 92 9.04 15.33 11.18
C ARG A 92 8.97 16.31 12.36
N ARG A 93 8.04 16.11 13.29
CA ARG A 93 7.87 16.96 14.48
C ARG A 93 9.12 16.98 15.36
N TYR A 94 9.78 15.84 15.51
CA TYR A 94 10.99 15.70 16.33
C TYR A 94 12.31 15.88 15.55
N GLY A 95 12.25 16.33 14.29
CA GLY A 95 13.45 16.59 13.48
C GLY A 95 14.23 15.32 13.10
N LEU A 96 13.59 14.15 13.16
CA LEU A 96 14.21 12.91 12.74
C LEU A 96 14.35 12.88 11.21
N GLY A 97 15.55 12.55 10.74
CA GLY A 97 15.85 12.43 9.31
C GLY A 97 14.92 11.45 8.61
N ARG A 98 14.71 11.64 7.30
CA ARG A 98 13.92 10.69 6.50
C ARG A 98 14.60 9.32 6.52
N ARG A 99 13.87 8.28 6.92
CA ARG A 99 14.30 6.91 6.65
C ARG A 99 14.39 6.72 5.14
N GLN A 100 15.53 6.25 4.67
CA GLN A 100 15.66 5.86 3.27
C GLN A 100 14.67 4.73 3.01
N ARG A 101 13.93 4.83 1.90
CA ARG A 101 13.25 3.64 1.39
C ARG A 101 14.38 2.68 1.03
N MET A 102 14.48 1.56 1.74
CA MET A 102 15.06 0.38 1.13
C MET A 102 14.19 0.15 -0.11
N ARG A 103 14.77 0.42 -1.28
CA ARG A 103 14.24 -0.13 -2.51
C ARG A 103 14.21 -1.64 -2.24
N PRO A 104 13.07 -2.34 -2.41
CA PRO A 104 13.16 -3.80 -2.47
C PRO A 104 14.27 -4.08 -3.46
N ASP A 105 15.27 -4.87 -3.04
CA ASP A 105 16.49 -5.10 -3.82
C ASP A 105 16.11 -5.19 -5.28
N ASP A 106 16.89 -4.52 -6.13
CA ASP A 106 16.80 -4.65 -7.58
C ASP A 106 16.99 -6.15 -7.85
N ALA A 107 15.90 -6.92 -7.76
CA ALA A 107 15.85 -8.29 -8.17
C ALA A 107 16.36 -8.21 -9.59
N GLU A 108 17.54 -8.76 -9.84
CA GLU A 108 18.13 -8.80 -11.16
C GLU A 108 17.03 -9.31 -12.07
N VAL A 109 16.42 -8.39 -12.82
CA VAL A 109 15.43 -8.75 -13.82
C VAL A 109 16.25 -9.55 -14.80
N ASP A 110 15.95 -10.86 -14.92
CA ASP A 110 16.65 -11.71 -15.89
C ASP A 110 16.60 -10.97 -17.24
N PRO A 111 17.74 -10.69 -17.89
CA PRO A 111 17.77 -10.03 -19.19
C PRO A 111 16.82 -10.69 -20.21
N LYS A 112 16.52 -11.98 -20.04
CA LYS A 112 15.50 -12.69 -20.83
C LYS A 112 14.06 -12.27 -20.51
N GLU A 113 13.73 -12.00 -19.25
CA GLU A 113 12.41 -11.47 -18.86
C GLU A 113 12.23 -10.01 -19.31
N GLU A 114 13.29 -9.20 -19.29
CA GLU A 114 13.26 -7.83 -19.79
C GLU A 114 13.10 -7.78 -21.32
N ALA A 115 13.78 -8.67 -22.05
CA ALA A 115 13.59 -8.85 -23.49
C ALA A 115 12.17 -9.36 -23.82
N ALA A 116 11.60 -10.23 -22.98
CA ALA A 116 10.21 -10.69 -23.15
C ALA A 116 9.19 -9.57 -22.87
N SER A 117 9.45 -8.71 -21.90
CA SER A 117 8.56 -7.59 -21.54
C SER A 117 8.44 -6.56 -22.65
N CYS A 118 9.53 -6.28 -23.39
CA CYS A 118 9.50 -5.37 -24.54
C CYS A 118 9.03 -6.06 -25.83
N ALA A 119 9.30 -7.35 -26.01
CA ALA A 119 8.85 -8.11 -27.18
C ALA A 119 7.34 -8.41 -27.17
N SER A 120 6.67 -8.32 -26.02
CA SER A 120 5.22 -8.53 -25.89
C SER A 120 4.38 -7.25 -25.92
N LEU A 121 4.98 -6.07 -26.15
CA LEU A 121 4.25 -4.79 -26.21
C LEU A 121 3.59 -4.52 -27.58
N ASP A 122 3.40 -5.56 -28.39
CA ASP A 122 2.51 -5.45 -29.52
C ASP A 122 1.08 -5.23 -29.01
N LEU A 123 0.42 -4.21 -29.56
CA LEU A 123 -1.01 -4.05 -29.36
C LEU A 123 -1.70 -5.34 -29.81
N ALA A 124 -2.60 -5.87 -28.98
CA ALA A 124 -3.44 -6.99 -29.37
C ALA A 124 -4.05 -6.73 -30.77
N PRO A 125 -4.15 -7.73 -31.68
CA PRO A 125 -4.47 -7.50 -33.09
C PRO A 125 -5.73 -6.66 -33.33
N PHE A 126 -6.74 -6.84 -32.48
CA PHE A 126 -7.95 -6.03 -32.50
C PHE A 126 -7.68 -4.55 -32.16
N THR A 127 -6.91 -4.28 -31.11
CA THR A 127 -6.52 -2.94 -30.68
C THR A 127 -5.62 -2.26 -31.73
N ALA A 128 -4.69 -3.00 -32.31
CA ALA A 128 -3.86 -2.53 -33.43
C ALA A 128 -4.72 -2.12 -34.64
N SER A 129 -5.72 -2.93 -34.99
CA SER A 129 -6.62 -2.66 -36.12
C SER A 129 -7.48 -1.42 -35.87
N ARG A 130 -8.04 -1.27 -34.66
CA ARG A 130 -8.80 -0.07 -34.25
C ARG A 130 -7.93 1.18 -34.23
N ALA A 131 -6.69 1.08 -33.75
CA ALA A 131 -5.74 2.18 -33.77
C ALA A 131 -5.43 2.61 -35.21
N ALA A 132 -5.27 1.67 -36.14
CA ALA A 132 -5.03 1.96 -37.55
C ALA A 132 -6.23 2.65 -38.23
N GLU A 133 -7.47 2.25 -37.92
CA GLU A 133 -8.68 2.94 -38.41
C GLU A 133 -8.71 4.40 -37.94
N VAL A 134 -8.41 4.64 -36.66
CA VAL A 134 -8.35 5.98 -36.09
C VAL A 134 -7.25 6.81 -36.77
N GLN A 135 -6.07 6.23 -37.02
CA GLN A 135 -4.96 6.91 -37.70
C GLN A 135 -5.25 7.25 -39.16
N ARG A 136 -6.10 6.48 -39.86
CA ARG A 136 -6.53 6.80 -41.23
C ARG A 136 -7.37 8.06 -41.30
N GLY A 137 -8.11 8.37 -40.22
CA GLY A 137 -8.91 9.59 -40.11
C GLY A 137 -8.11 10.84 -39.72
N TRP A 138 -6.82 10.71 -39.42
CA TRP A 138 -6.00 11.85 -39.01
C TRP A 138 -5.62 12.72 -40.19
N SER A 139 -5.82 14.03 -40.04
CA SER A 139 -5.28 15.02 -40.95
C SER A 139 -3.76 15.12 -40.80
N ASP A 140 -3.09 15.70 -41.79
CA ASP A 140 -1.64 15.96 -41.70
C ASP A 140 -1.30 16.94 -40.57
N HIS A 141 -2.24 17.80 -40.18
CA HIS A 141 -2.10 18.66 -39.00
C HIS A 141 -2.10 17.83 -37.71
N ASP A 142 -3.02 16.87 -37.56
CA ASP A 142 -3.09 16.00 -36.37
C ASP A 142 -1.84 15.13 -36.22
N ARG A 143 -1.32 14.62 -37.35
CA ARG A 143 -0.08 13.86 -37.39
C ARG A 143 1.10 14.70 -36.89
N ARG A 144 1.23 15.93 -37.37
CA ARG A 144 2.29 16.86 -36.95
C ARG A 144 2.16 17.25 -35.47
N MET A 145 0.96 17.57 -35.00
CA MET A 145 0.73 17.96 -33.61
C MET A 145 1.09 16.86 -32.61
N ARG A 146 0.86 15.59 -32.96
CA ARG A 146 1.23 14.46 -32.08
C ARG A 146 2.74 14.19 -32.04
N VAL A 147 3.45 14.39 -33.15
CA VAL A 147 4.93 14.33 -33.15
C VAL A 147 5.51 15.44 -32.28
N VAL A 148 4.97 16.66 -32.38
CA VAL A 148 5.41 17.81 -31.56
C VAL A 148 5.10 17.58 -30.08
N GLN A 149 3.92 17.07 -29.72
CA GLN A 149 3.56 16.74 -28.32
C GLN A 149 4.44 15.63 -27.71
N GLN A 150 5.00 14.73 -28.54
CA GLN A 150 5.97 13.73 -28.07
C GLN A 150 7.36 14.32 -27.83
N CYS A 151 7.78 15.31 -28.64
CA CYS A 151 9.08 15.96 -28.51
C CYS A 151 9.11 17.09 -27.47
N GLU A 152 7.98 17.76 -27.23
CA GLU A 152 7.83 18.81 -26.23
C GLU A 152 6.61 18.48 -25.36
N PRO A 153 6.79 17.84 -24.18
CA PRO A 153 5.68 17.66 -23.26
C PRO A 153 5.16 19.05 -22.89
N VAL A 154 3.88 19.31 -23.15
CA VAL A 154 3.21 20.57 -22.82
C VAL A 154 3.38 20.83 -21.32
N THR A 155 4.39 21.62 -20.96
CA THR A 155 4.55 22.10 -19.60
C THR A 155 3.45 23.12 -19.38
N TYR A 156 2.34 22.68 -18.79
CA TYR A 156 1.30 23.57 -18.32
C TYR A 156 1.90 24.51 -17.26
N CYS A 157 2.35 25.69 -17.68
CA CYS A 157 2.46 26.82 -16.78
C CYS A 157 1.03 27.20 -16.36
N LYS A 158 0.63 26.80 -15.15
CA LYS A 158 -0.55 27.35 -14.47
C LYS A 158 -0.36 28.87 -14.35
N GLY A 159 -0.94 29.62 -15.27
CA GLY A 159 -1.09 31.06 -15.16
C GLY A 159 -2.06 31.37 -14.03
N ASN A 160 -1.54 31.96 -12.95
CA ASN A 160 -2.34 32.64 -11.94
C ASN A 160 -3.02 33.85 -12.60
N TYR A 161 -4.34 33.81 -12.74
CA TYR A 161 -5.12 35.03 -12.91
C TYR A 161 -5.54 35.49 -11.52
N THR A 162 -4.93 36.61 -11.10
CA THR A 162 -5.36 37.48 -9.99
C THR A 162 -6.67 38.17 -10.30
#